data_AF-K8EMF1-F1
#
_entry.id   AF-K8EMF1-F1
#
_cell.length_a   1.000
_cell.length_b   1.000
_cell.length_c   1.000
_cell.angle_alpha   90.00
_cell.angle_beta   90.00
_cell.angle_gamma   90.00
#
_symmetry.space_group_name_H-M   'P 1'
#
loop_
_entity.id
_entity.type
_entity.pdbx_description
1 polymer ?
#
loop_
_entity_poly.entity_id
_entity_poly.type
_entity_poly.pdbx_seq_one_letter_code
_entity_poly.pdbx_strand_id
1 'polypeptide(L)'
;MSSRHRHVREEEEDAKKKHHATKKTKLEYTIARCRENPRRYSPYVREFLRSNACKEMRENALFDSWMRKSSLVKEIEEATACLKQIERVLMKKKKKRGVLIEEEEALRSNGGEGLTFVDLCSGKGFLSIALSFAFPNARVEMMDRDESANVEHVEAMKNVTFRRVDVTSEECEKIVEDAANTSKFVFICGVHLCGDLSRVAIRLWRNVRRRMDGRAAIVLSPCCLPQRRRHDAFGFHVKDQARALKVDNYRLWCIFLSLEMRRCLMEDGGGGGGGGGVHMVQDEFMSGVKNTFLTCCCAECPPLPAVCSGESESKTNGNKAGISASILQASRWKISRT
;
A
#
# COMPACT_ATOMS: atom_id res chain seq x y z
N MET A 1 -46.31 -31.11 42.81
CA MET A 1 -45.39 -29.96 42.98
C MET A 1 -44.07 -30.05 42.18
N SER A 2 -43.91 -31.00 41.23
CA SER A 2 -42.60 -31.24 40.55
C SER A 2 -42.44 -30.56 39.16
N SER A 3 -43.52 -30.09 38.54
CA SER A 3 -43.47 -29.54 37.17
C SER A 3 -43.02 -28.07 37.11
N ARG A 4 -43.31 -27.26 38.14
CA ARG A 4 -42.92 -25.83 38.17
C ARG A 4 -41.42 -25.58 38.35
N HIS A 5 -40.69 -26.48 39.00
CA HIS A 5 -39.23 -26.31 39.18
C HIS A 5 -38.40 -26.70 37.97
N ARG A 6 -38.94 -27.52 37.06
CA ARG A 6 -38.24 -27.90 35.81
C ARG A 6 -38.31 -26.78 34.78
N HIS A 7 -39.48 -26.15 34.64
CA HIS A 7 -39.69 -25.05 33.70
C HIS A 7 -38.88 -23.79 34.04
N VAL A 8 -38.75 -23.45 35.33
CA VAL A 8 -37.95 -22.29 35.78
C VAL A 8 -36.44 -22.52 35.56
N ARG A 9 -35.96 -23.77 35.66
CA ARG A 9 -34.56 -24.11 35.38
C ARG A 9 -34.22 -24.08 33.88
N GLU A 10 -35.14 -24.51 33.03
CA GLU A 10 -34.97 -24.44 31.56
C GLU A 10 -35.04 -22.99 31.06
N GLU A 11 -35.92 -22.16 31.61
CA GLU A 11 -35.97 -20.72 31.30
C GLU A 11 -34.73 -19.96 31.83
N GLU A 12 -34.18 -20.33 33.00
CA GLU A 12 -32.93 -19.76 33.50
C GLU A 12 -31.69 -20.22 32.72
N GLU A 13 -31.66 -21.47 32.21
CA GLU A 13 -30.57 -21.94 31.33
C GLU A 13 -30.64 -21.32 29.93
N ASP A 14 -31.84 -21.12 29.38
CA ASP A 14 -32.02 -20.42 28.10
C ASP A 14 -31.81 -18.90 28.23
N ALA A 15 -32.11 -18.30 29.39
CA ALA A 15 -31.73 -16.91 29.70
C ALA A 15 -30.22 -16.76 29.93
N LYS A 16 -29.55 -17.75 30.55
CA LYS A 16 -28.09 -17.79 30.68
C LYS A 16 -27.38 -18.03 29.34
N LYS A 17 -27.99 -18.79 28.42
CA LYS A 17 -27.52 -18.90 27.02
C LYS A 17 -27.72 -17.63 26.22
N LYS A 18 -28.76 -16.83 26.51
CA LYS A 18 -29.05 -15.54 25.85
C LYS A 18 -28.23 -14.35 26.37
N HIS A 19 -27.49 -14.51 27.48
CA HIS A 19 -26.68 -13.44 28.08
C HIS A 19 -25.16 -13.62 27.94
N HIS A 20 -24.68 -14.45 27.01
CA HIS A 20 -23.30 -14.28 26.55
C HIS A 20 -23.27 -13.09 25.59
N ALA A 21 -23.26 -11.87 26.14
CA ALA A 21 -23.08 -10.64 25.37
C ALA A 21 -21.89 -10.87 24.44
N THR A 22 -22.16 -10.95 23.14
CA THR A 22 -21.16 -11.26 22.12
C THR A 22 -20.01 -10.31 22.35
N LYS A 23 -18.84 -10.85 22.72
CA LYS A 23 -17.68 -10.01 23.09
C LYS A 23 -17.45 -9.04 21.94
N LYS A 24 -17.53 -7.74 22.24
CA LYS A 24 -17.32 -6.67 21.26
C LYS A 24 -16.04 -6.94 20.49
N THR A 25 -16.10 -6.85 19.17
CA THR A 25 -14.93 -7.07 18.33
C THR A 25 -13.91 -5.94 18.51
N LYS A 26 -12.67 -6.15 18.04
CA LYS A 26 -11.63 -5.12 18.11
C LYS A 26 -12.01 -3.88 17.30
N LEU A 27 -12.76 -4.04 16.22
CA LEU A 27 -13.31 -2.93 15.43
C LEU A 27 -14.35 -2.14 16.24
N GLU A 28 -15.32 -2.81 16.89
CA GLU A 28 -16.39 -2.17 17.67
C GLU A 28 -15.90 -1.39 18.88
N TYR A 29 -15.20 -2.07 19.81
CA TYR A 29 -13.81 -1.73 20.04
C TYR A 29 -13.34 -0.28 19.87
N THR A 30 -12.62 -0.16 18.77
CA THR A 30 -11.97 1.02 18.24
C THR A 30 -12.98 2.10 17.87
N ILE A 31 -14.16 1.75 17.33
CA ILE A 31 -15.22 2.71 17.00
C ILE A 31 -15.72 3.44 18.26
N ALA A 32 -16.07 2.70 19.31
CA ALA A 32 -16.57 3.28 20.56
C ALA A 32 -15.53 4.24 21.18
N ARG A 33 -14.29 3.77 21.32
CA ARG A 33 -13.19 4.59 21.85
C ARG A 33 -12.85 5.80 20.98
N CYS A 34 -12.92 5.66 19.67
CA CYS A 34 -12.66 6.78 18.76
C CYS A 34 -13.77 7.85 18.83
N ARG A 35 -15.01 7.48 19.15
CA ARG A 35 -16.08 8.44 19.41
C ARG A 35 -15.85 9.20 20.71
N GLU A 36 -15.43 8.50 21.76
CA GLU A 36 -15.13 9.11 23.07
C GLU A 36 -13.89 10.01 23.04
N ASN A 37 -12.81 9.57 22.38
CA ASN A 37 -11.58 10.34 22.27
C ASN A 37 -10.96 10.22 20.86
N PRO A 38 -11.43 11.04 19.90
CA PRO A 38 -10.94 11.00 18.52
C PRO A 38 -9.45 11.30 18.41
N ARG A 39 -8.88 12.13 19.29
CA ARG A 39 -7.47 12.56 19.22
C ARG A 39 -6.48 11.42 19.52
N ARG A 40 -6.95 10.34 20.15
CA ARG A 40 -6.15 9.15 20.42
C ARG A 40 -5.79 8.36 19.15
N TYR A 41 -6.54 8.57 18.06
CA TYR A 41 -6.39 7.81 16.83
C TYR A 41 -5.86 8.70 15.72
N SER A 42 -4.99 8.13 14.89
CA SER A 42 -4.46 8.79 13.69
C SER A 42 -5.59 9.25 12.76
N PRO A 43 -5.34 10.26 11.91
CA PRO A 43 -6.27 10.64 10.85
C PRO A 43 -6.71 9.45 9.98
N TYR A 44 -5.80 8.51 9.71
CA TYR A 44 -6.06 7.31 8.91
C TYR A 44 -7.11 6.39 9.53
N VAL A 45 -6.96 6.08 10.82
CA VAL A 45 -7.97 5.26 11.52
C VAL A 45 -9.31 5.99 11.52
N ARG A 46 -9.32 7.29 11.81
CA ARG A 46 -10.55 8.10 11.81
C ARG A 46 -11.23 8.17 10.44
N GLU A 47 -10.47 8.22 9.35
CA GLU A 47 -10.96 8.17 7.98
C GLU A 47 -11.58 6.81 7.68
N PHE A 48 -10.85 5.73 7.95
CA PHE A 48 -11.32 4.37 7.74
C PHE A 48 -12.62 4.07 8.50
N LEU A 49 -12.73 4.47 9.77
CA LEU A 49 -13.94 4.21 10.58
C LEU A 49 -15.22 4.89 10.05
N ARG A 50 -15.09 5.85 9.13
CA ARG A 50 -16.21 6.52 8.44
C ARG A 50 -16.43 6.02 7.01
N SER A 51 -15.61 5.10 6.54
CA SER A 51 -15.63 4.60 5.16
C SER A 51 -16.67 3.50 4.95
N ASN A 52 -17.01 3.27 3.69
CA ASN A 52 -17.82 2.12 3.27
C ASN A 52 -17.13 0.79 3.58
N ALA A 53 -15.80 0.73 3.57
CA ALA A 53 -15.05 -0.47 3.96
C ALA A 53 -15.35 -0.87 5.42
N CYS A 54 -15.34 0.10 6.34
CA CYS A 54 -15.70 -0.17 7.74
C CYS A 54 -17.17 -0.58 7.90
N LYS A 55 -18.07 -0.07 7.05
CA LYS A 55 -19.48 -0.49 7.05
C LYS A 55 -19.61 -1.95 6.60
N GLU A 56 -19.07 -2.29 5.43
CA GLU A 56 -19.10 -3.66 4.89
C GLU A 56 -18.50 -4.67 5.87
N MET A 57 -17.32 -4.36 6.42
CA MET A 57 -16.66 -5.24 7.39
C MET A 57 -17.51 -5.56 8.62
N ARG A 58 -18.44 -4.67 9.01
CA ARG A 58 -19.33 -4.87 10.16
C ARG A 58 -20.59 -5.66 9.81
N GLU A 59 -21.03 -5.55 8.56
CA GLU A 59 -22.28 -6.15 8.08
C GLU A 59 -22.06 -7.55 7.48
N ASN A 60 -20.82 -7.87 7.12
CA ASN A 60 -20.46 -9.11 6.43
C ASN A 60 -19.58 -10.03 7.30
N ALA A 61 -20.12 -11.20 7.63
CA ALA A 61 -19.46 -12.18 8.51
C ALA A 61 -18.13 -12.72 7.96
N LEU A 62 -17.87 -12.63 6.64
CA LEU A 62 -16.59 -13.06 6.06
C LEU A 62 -15.40 -12.21 6.55
N PHE A 63 -15.66 -11.02 7.11
CA PHE A 63 -14.65 -10.14 7.71
C PHE A 63 -14.42 -10.36 9.21
N ASP A 64 -15.07 -11.35 9.84
CA ASP A 64 -14.98 -11.58 11.30
C ASP A 64 -13.54 -11.75 11.78
N SER A 65 -12.72 -12.45 10.99
CA SER A 65 -11.32 -12.71 11.32
C SER A 65 -10.47 -11.43 11.37
N TRP A 66 -10.87 -10.40 10.60
CA TRP A 66 -10.29 -9.06 10.65
C TRP A 66 -10.86 -8.22 11.78
N MET A 67 -12.19 -8.26 11.99
CA MET A 67 -12.86 -7.52 13.05
C MET A 67 -12.29 -7.81 14.44
N ARG A 68 -11.75 -9.02 14.64
CA ARG A 68 -11.17 -9.48 15.92
C ARG A 68 -9.65 -9.32 16.02
N LYS A 69 -8.95 -8.99 14.93
CA LYS A 69 -7.48 -8.95 14.88
C LYS A 69 -6.93 -7.90 15.86
N SER A 70 -6.06 -8.31 16.79
CA SER A 70 -5.52 -7.41 17.83
C SER A 70 -4.73 -6.22 17.26
N SER A 71 -4.01 -6.44 16.14
CA SER A 71 -3.24 -5.42 15.42
C SER A 71 -4.06 -4.55 14.46
N LEU A 72 -5.38 -4.74 14.35
CA LEU A 72 -6.24 -4.10 13.34
C LEU A 72 -5.99 -2.59 13.15
N VAL A 73 -5.82 -1.84 14.24
CA VAL A 73 -5.55 -0.38 14.18
C VAL A 73 -4.28 -0.07 13.39
N LYS A 74 -3.21 -0.84 13.62
CA LYS A 74 -1.94 -0.68 12.92
C LYS A 74 -2.06 -1.03 11.44
N GLU A 75 -2.80 -2.09 11.13
CA GLU A 75 -3.07 -2.54 9.75
C GLU A 75 -3.84 -1.46 8.97
N ILE A 76 -4.83 -0.81 9.61
CA ILE A 76 -5.55 0.34 9.05
C ILE A 76 -4.59 1.50 8.76
N GLU A 77 -3.71 1.86 9.70
CA GLU A 77 -2.75 2.95 9.52
C GLU A 77 -1.82 2.69 8.34
N GLU A 78 -1.26 1.50 8.27
CA GLU A 78 -0.28 1.10 7.25
C GLU A 78 -0.90 1.01 5.85
N ALA A 79 -2.08 0.39 5.74
CA ALA A 79 -2.82 0.30 4.49
C ALA A 79 -3.25 1.69 3.99
N THR A 80 -3.76 2.54 4.88
CA THR A 80 -4.21 3.89 4.50
C THR A 80 -3.01 4.77 4.11
N ALA A 81 -1.89 4.69 4.83
CA ALA A 81 -0.67 5.41 4.48
C ALA A 81 -0.13 4.99 3.10
N CYS A 82 -0.17 3.68 2.80
CA CYS A 82 0.17 3.15 1.47
C CYS A 82 -0.78 3.70 0.40
N LEU A 83 -2.09 3.67 0.64
CA LEU A 83 -3.11 4.23 -0.24
C LEU A 83 -2.85 5.72 -0.52
N LYS A 84 -2.47 6.53 0.49
CA LYS A 84 -2.10 7.94 0.29
C LYS A 84 -0.87 8.10 -0.62
N GLN A 85 0.10 7.19 -0.58
CA GLN A 85 1.23 7.22 -1.52
C GLN A 85 0.79 6.89 -2.94
N ILE A 86 -0.09 5.90 -3.11
CA ILE A 86 -0.69 5.56 -4.41
C ILE A 86 -1.44 6.76 -4.98
N GLU A 87 -2.30 7.40 -4.18
CA GLU A 87 -3.02 8.62 -4.57
C GLU A 87 -2.05 9.73 -5.00
N ARG A 88 -0.94 9.93 -4.30
CA ARG A 88 0.09 10.92 -4.68
C ARG A 88 0.77 10.60 -6.01
N VAL A 89 1.00 9.32 -6.33
CA VAL A 89 1.54 8.92 -7.65
C VAL A 89 0.55 9.29 -8.74
N LEU A 90 -0.74 9.01 -8.52
CA LEU A 90 -1.80 9.35 -9.45
C LEU A 90 -1.95 10.87 -9.61
N MET A 91 -1.80 11.66 -8.55
CA MET A 91 -1.96 13.13 -8.55
C MET A 91 -0.79 13.92 -9.19
N LYS A 92 0.44 13.37 -9.21
CA LYS A 92 1.67 14.13 -9.57
C LYS A 92 1.76 14.62 -11.01
N LYS A 93 0.85 14.23 -11.91
CA LYS A 93 0.88 14.64 -13.32
C LYS A 93 0.34 16.05 -13.60
N LYS A 94 -0.30 16.70 -12.63
CA LYS A 94 -1.01 17.97 -12.81
C LYS A 94 -0.17 19.23 -13.09
N LYS A 95 1.17 19.20 -13.07
CA LYS A 95 1.98 20.44 -13.17
C LYS A 95 2.62 20.75 -14.54
N LYS A 96 2.44 19.91 -15.57
CA LYS A 96 2.88 20.25 -16.94
C LYS A 96 1.66 20.35 -17.87
N ARG A 97 1.32 21.59 -18.24
CA ARG A 97 0.44 21.99 -19.37
C ARG A 97 -1.08 21.94 -19.16
N GLY A 98 -1.63 22.70 -18.20
CA GLY A 98 -2.93 23.41 -18.30
C GLY A 98 -4.23 22.67 -18.66
N VAL A 99 -4.21 21.36 -18.94
CA VAL A 99 -5.32 20.57 -19.49
C VAL A 99 -5.31 19.20 -18.81
N LEU A 100 -5.61 19.10 -17.52
CA LEU A 100 -5.69 17.80 -16.82
C LEU A 100 -6.59 17.89 -15.58
N ILE A 101 -7.88 18.14 -15.80
CA ILE A 101 -8.93 17.96 -14.77
C ILE A 101 -9.75 16.69 -15.06
N GLU A 102 -9.89 16.28 -16.34
CA GLU A 102 -10.80 15.21 -16.74
C GLU A 102 -10.31 13.78 -16.45
N GLU A 103 -9.02 13.45 -16.60
CA GLU A 103 -8.54 12.06 -16.45
C GLU A 103 -8.46 11.55 -14.99
N GLU A 104 -8.17 12.43 -14.03
CA GLU A 104 -8.14 12.05 -12.60
C GLU A 104 -9.56 11.82 -12.07
N GLU A 105 -10.46 12.71 -12.45
CA GLU A 105 -11.88 12.57 -12.17
C GLU A 105 -12.41 11.34 -12.88
N ALA A 106 -11.98 11.03 -14.11
CA ALA A 106 -12.30 9.78 -14.81
C ALA A 106 -11.81 8.53 -14.07
N LEU A 107 -10.58 8.51 -13.54
CA LEU A 107 -10.04 7.32 -12.85
C LEU A 107 -10.69 7.09 -11.47
N ARG A 108 -11.05 8.17 -10.76
CA ARG A 108 -11.81 8.08 -9.51
C ARG A 108 -13.29 7.77 -9.80
N SER A 109 -13.88 8.39 -10.81
CA SER A 109 -15.30 8.18 -11.18
C SER A 109 -15.55 6.83 -11.83
N ASN A 110 -14.57 6.25 -12.54
CA ASN A 110 -14.65 4.89 -13.06
C ASN A 110 -14.18 3.83 -12.05
N GLY A 111 -13.85 4.21 -10.81
CA GLY A 111 -13.46 3.28 -9.76
C GLY A 111 -12.13 2.54 -9.99
N GLY A 112 -11.21 3.10 -10.78
CA GLY A 112 -9.89 2.50 -11.04
C GLY A 112 -9.85 1.47 -12.18
N GLU A 113 -10.78 1.56 -13.13
CA GLU A 113 -10.80 0.67 -14.30
C GLU A 113 -9.46 0.68 -15.06
N GLY A 114 -8.93 -0.50 -15.37
CA GLY A 114 -7.65 -0.67 -16.05
C GLY A 114 -6.43 -0.56 -15.13
N LEU A 115 -6.60 -0.33 -13.83
CA LEU A 115 -5.54 -0.48 -12.84
C LEU A 115 -5.40 -1.93 -12.38
N THR A 116 -4.17 -2.33 -12.10
CA THR A 116 -3.92 -3.53 -11.27
C THR A 116 -2.97 -3.21 -10.14
N PHE A 117 -3.36 -3.63 -8.94
CA PHE A 117 -2.52 -3.62 -7.76
C PHE A 117 -2.02 -5.03 -7.50
N VAL A 118 -0.72 -5.18 -7.28
CA VAL A 118 -0.08 -6.41 -6.81
C VAL A 118 0.36 -6.16 -5.38
N ASP A 119 -0.29 -6.81 -4.42
CA ASP A 119 0.00 -6.71 -2.98
C ASP A 119 0.92 -7.86 -2.56
N LEU A 120 2.22 -7.59 -2.49
CA LEU A 120 3.26 -8.58 -2.19
C LEU A 120 3.41 -8.80 -0.68
N CYS A 121 3.49 -10.08 -0.29
CA CYS A 121 3.48 -10.50 1.11
C CYS A 121 2.26 -9.96 1.84
N SER A 122 1.09 -10.10 1.21
CA SER A 122 -0.15 -9.48 1.67
C SER A 122 -0.60 -9.97 3.05
N GLY A 123 -0.15 -11.14 3.49
CA GLY A 123 -0.69 -11.85 4.64
C GLY A 123 -2.20 -12.00 4.50
N LYS A 124 -2.94 -11.49 5.50
CA LYS A 124 -4.41 -11.41 5.44
C LYS A 124 -4.96 -10.32 4.51
N GLY A 125 -4.14 -9.40 3.99
CA GLY A 125 -4.52 -8.46 2.93
C GLY A 125 -5.30 -7.20 3.35
N PHE A 126 -4.97 -6.53 4.46
CA PHE A 126 -5.69 -5.29 4.82
C PHE A 126 -5.48 -4.17 3.79
N LEU A 127 -4.29 -4.10 3.21
CA LEU A 127 -4.02 -3.19 2.08
C LEU A 127 -4.94 -3.51 0.91
N SER A 128 -5.09 -4.78 0.56
CA SER A 128 -5.97 -5.22 -0.52
C SER A 128 -7.46 -4.91 -0.27
N ILE A 129 -7.92 -5.00 0.99
CA ILE A 129 -9.24 -4.47 1.37
C ILE A 129 -9.30 -2.97 1.08
N ALA A 130 -8.35 -2.18 1.59
CA ALA A 130 -8.35 -0.73 1.39
C ALA A 130 -8.34 -0.35 -0.11
N LEU A 131 -7.57 -1.07 -0.93
CA LEU A 131 -7.50 -0.90 -2.38
C LEU A 131 -8.82 -1.24 -3.07
N SER A 132 -9.45 -2.36 -2.71
CA SER A 132 -10.73 -2.80 -3.28
C SER A 132 -11.83 -1.75 -3.10
N PHE A 133 -11.93 -1.16 -1.90
CA PHE A 133 -12.92 -0.11 -1.63
C PHE A 133 -12.58 1.24 -2.25
N ALA A 134 -11.29 1.59 -2.33
CA ALA A 134 -10.86 2.83 -2.96
C ALA A 134 -10.98 2.79 -4.49
N PHE A 135 -10.79 1.60 -5.08
CA PHE A 135 -10.78 1.36 -6.53
C PHE A 135 -11.62 0.10 -6.86
N PRO A 136 -12.95 0.18 -6.80
CA PRO A 136 -13.84 -0.98 -6.95
C PRO A 136 -13.79 -1.64 -8.34
N ASN A 137 -13.26 -0.98 -9.36
CA ASN A 137 -13.15 -1.53 -10.72
C ASN A 137 -11.69 -1.81 -11.13
N ALA A 138 -10.73 -1.60 -10.23
CA ALA A 138 -9.36 -2.09 -10.40
C ALA A 138 -9.26 -3.59 -10.10
N ARG A 139 -8.23 -4.27 -10.60
CA ARG A 139 -7.89 -5.64 -10.15
C ARG A 139 -6.88 -5.59 -9.00
N VAL A 140 -7.04 -6.45 -8.00
CA VAL A 140 -6.11 -6.58 -6.88
C VAL A 140 -5.64 -8.03 -6.77
N GLU A 141 -4.35 -8.27 -7.04
CA GLU A 141 -3.70 -9.56 -6.87
C GLU A 141 -2.99 -9.59 -5.51
N MET A 142 -3.57 -10.30 -4.54
CA MET A 142 -2.95 -10.58 -3.24
C MET A 142 -2.00 -11.75 -3.37
N MET A 143 -0.74 -11.58 -2.99
CA MET A 143 0.28 -12.63 -3.09
C MET A 143 0.92 -12.89 -1.74
N ASP A 144 0.75 -14.11 -1.23
CA ASP A 144 1.47 -14.57 -0.05
C ASP A 144 1.68 -16.09 -0.12
N ARG A 145 2.69 -16.59 0.59
CA ARG A 145 2.96 -18.02 0.72
C ARG A 145 2.39 -18.61 2.01
N ASP A 146 1.95 -17.78 2.95
CA ASP A 146 1.46 -18.20 4.26
C ASP A 146 0.16 -19.00 4.15
N GLU A 147 0.26 -20.31 4.36
CA GLU A 147 -0.89 -21.23 4.37
C GLU A 147 -1.83 -20.99 5.55
N SER A 148 -1.36 -20.34 6.62
CA SER A 148 -2.14 -20.10 7.83
C SER A 148 -2.99 -18.83 7.76
N ALA A 149 -2.82 -18.02 6.70
CA ALA A 149 -3.59 -16.79 6.52
C ALA A 149 -5.06 -17.11 6.21
N ASN A 150 -5.96 -16.85 7.16
CA ASN A 150 -7.40 -16.82 6.87
C ASN A 150 -7.72 -15.63 5.96
N VAL A 151 -8.17 -15.94 4.73
CA VAL A 151 -8.50 -14.99 3.66
C VAL A 151 -9.96 -15.10 3.20
N GLU A 152 -10.87 -15.62 4.03
CA GLU A 152 -12.29 -15.85 3.69
C GLU A 152 -12.99 -14.58 3.19
N HIS A 153 -12.65 -13.41 3.76
CA HIS A 153 -13.13 -12.11 3.29
C HIS A 153 -12.87 -11.82 1.80
N VAL A 154 -11.94 -12.51 1.13
CA VAL A 154 -11.73 -12.39 -0.32
C VAL A 154 -12.96 -12.83 -1.11
N GLU A 155 -13.75 -13.78 -0.60
CA GLU A 155 -15.00 -14.21 -1.23
C GLU A 155 -16.05 -13.09 -1.30
N ALA A 156 -15.99 -12.11 -0.39
CA ALA A 156 -16.85 -10.94 -0.40
C ALA A 156 -16.39 -9.85 -1.40
N MET A 157 -15.20 -9.99 -1.98
CA MET A 157 -14.56 -8.93 -2.75
C MET A 157 -14.53 -9.26 -4.25
N LYS A 158 -15.34 -8.53 -5.03
CA LYS A 158 -15.52 -8.77 -6.48
C LYS A 158 -14.24 -8.64 -7.33
N ASN A 159 -13.24 -7.91 -6.84
CA ASN A 159 -12.08 -7.50 -7.62
C ASN A 159 -10.73 -7.87 -6.97
N VAL A 160 -10.76 -8.72 -5.95
CA VAL A 160 -9.57 -9.19 -5.24
C VAL A 160 -9.40 -10.67 -5.51
N THR A 161 -8.18 -11.09 -5.84
CA THR A 161 -7.82 -12.49 -6.01
C THR A 161 -6.63 -12.82 -5.12
N PHE A 162 -6.74 -13.86 -4.31
CA PHE A 162 -5.63 -14.38 -3.52
C PHE A 162 -4.89 -15.48 -4.26
N ARG A 163 -3.57 -15.29 -4.42
CA ARG A 163 -2.63 -16.24 -5.02
C ARG A 163 -1.69 -16.73 -3.93
N ARG A 164 -1.77 -18.03 -3.63
CA ARG A 164 -0.80 -18.67 -2.74
C ARG A 164 0.49 -18.93 -3.52
N VAL A 165 1.48 -18.06 -3.37
CA VAL A 165 2.72 -18.10 -4.15
C VAL A 165 3.89 -17.50 -3.37
N ASP A 166 5.08 -18.08 -3.51
CA ASP A 166 6.31 -17.46 -3.02
C ASP A 166 6.67 -16.28 -3.95
N VAL A 167 6.78 -15.08 -3.40
CA VAL A 167 7.08 -13.86 -4.18
C VAL A 167 8.45 -13.88 -4.86
N THR A 168 9.31 -14.84 -4.50
CA THR A 168 10.62 -15.07 -5.12
C THR A 168 10.58 -16.08 -6.27
N SER A 169 9.44 -16.74 -6.50
CA SER A 169 9.30 -17.77 -7.54
C SER A 169 9.08 -17.18 -8.94
N GLU A 170 9.40 -17.99 -9.94
CA GLU A 170 9.09 -17.70 -11.35
C GLU A 170 7.57 -17.62 -11.60
N GLU A 171 6.78 -18.35 -10.83
CA GLU A 171 5.31 -18.28 -10.90
C GLU A 171 4.80 -16.90 -10.50
N CYS A 172 5.33 -16.30 -9.41
CA CYS A 172 5.00 -14.94 -9.03
C CYS A 172 5.40 -13.94 -10.12
N GLU A 173 6.61 -14.10 -10.69
CA GLU A 173 7.06 -13.27 -11.82
C GLU A 173 6.07 -13.33 -12.98
N LYS A 174 5.62 -14.53 -13.36
CA LYS A 174 4.66 -14.72 -14.44
C LYS A 174 3.31 -14.05 -14.15
N ILE A 175 2.76 -14.19 -12.94
CA ILE A 175 1.48 -13.53 -12.58
C ILE A 175 1.62 -12.01 -12.68
N VAL A 176 2.74 -11.46 -12.21
CA VAL A 176 3.04 -10.02 -12.26
C VAL A 176 3.25 -9.54 -13.70
N GLU A 177 3.83 -10.36 -14.58
CA GLU A 177 3.92 -10.08 -16.02
C GLU A 177 2.58 -10.18 -16.74
N ASP A 178 1.72 -11.12 -16.37
CA ASP A 178 0.36 -11.24 -16.94
C ASP A 178 -0.51 -10.03 -16.58
N ALA A 179 -0.27 -9.43 -15.41
CA ALA A 179 -0.87 -8.16 -15.05
C ALA A 179 -0.49 -7.03 -16.03
N ALA A 180 0.71 -7.06 -16.60
CA ALA A 180 1.15 -6.09 -17.60
C ALA A 180 0.39 -6.21 -18.93
N ASN A 181 -0.06 -7.41 -19.29
CA ASN A 181 -0.74 -7.67 -20.57
C ASN A 181 -2.22 -7.26 -20.55
N THR A 182 -2.81 -7.16 -19.36
CA THR A 182 -4.26 -7.00 -19.18
C THR A 182 -4.64 -5.65 -18.56
N SER A 183 -3.67 -4.81 -18.23
CA SER A 183 -3.88 -3.58 -17.49
C SER A 183 -3.26 -2.37 -18.19
N LYS A 184 -3.90 -1.21 -18.01
CA LYS A 184 -3.37 0.06 -18.49
C LYS A 184 -2.21 0.54 -17.63
N PHE A 185 -2.25 0.22 -16.33
CA PHE A 185 -1.24 0.59 -15.36
C PHE A 185 -1.13 -0.43 -14.22
N VAL A 186 0.10 -0.72 -13.78
CA VAL A 186 0.36 -1.66 -12.66
C VAL A 186 1.03 -0.96 -11.49
N PHE A 187 0.50 -1.18 -10.28
CA PHE A 187 1.13 -0.83 -9.02
C PHE A 187 1.67 -2.09 -8.35
N ILE A 188 2.98 -2.13 -8.10
CA ILE A 188 3.58 -3.10 -7.18
C ILE A 188 3.57 -2.49 -5.78
N CYS A 189 2.87 -3.13 -4.85
CA CYS A 189 2.75 -2.70 -3.47
C CYS A 189 3.40 -3.72 -2.55
N GLY A 190 4.04 -3.23 -1.48
CA GLY A 190 4.65 -4.11 -0.50
C GLY A 190 4.80 -3.42 0.85
N VAL A 191 3.88 -3.73 1.76
CA VAL A 191 3.93 -3.28 3.15
C VAL A 191 4.44 -4.45 3.99
N HIS A 192 5.42 -4.21 4.86
CA HIS A 192 6.10 -5.24 5.66
C HIS A 192 6.97 -6.24 4.87
N LEU A 193 7.48 -5.84 3.72
CA LEU A 193 8.49 -6.65 3.04
C LEU A 193 9.74 -6.79 3.91
N CYS A 194 10.06 -8.04 4.27
CA CYS A 194 11.16 -8.36 5.15
C CYS A 194 12.47 -8.58 4.38
N GLY A 195 13.55 -7.89 4.80
CA GLY A 195 14.88 -8.15 4.27
C GLY A 195 14.95 -7.98 2.74
N ASP A 196 15.41 -9.03 2.04
CA ASP A 196 15.61 -8.99 0.58
C ASP A 196 14.29 -8.95 -0.22
N LEU A 197 13.14 -9.20 0.41
CA LEU A 197 11.84 -9.15 -0.27
C LEU A 197 11.54 -7.77 -0.86
N SER A 198 12.03 -6.69 -0.24
CA SER A 198 11.92 -5.34 -0.82
C SER A 198 12.69 -5.22 -2.14
N ARG A 199 13.85 -5.89 -2.26
CA ARG A 199 14.63 -5.92 -3.50
C ARG A 199 13.98 -6.81 -4.55
N VAL A 200 13.35 -7.91 -4.14
CA VAL A 200 12.52 -8.75 -5.02
C VAL A 200 11.37 -7.94 -5.61
N ALA A 201 10.67 -7.14 -4.81
CA ALA A 201 9.63 -6.25 -5.29
C ALA A 201 10.16 -5.18 -6.27
N ILE A 202 11.34 -4.59 -6.02
CA ILE A 202 11.99 -3.66 -6.97
C ILE A 202 12.31 -4.37 -8.29
N ARG A 203 12.79 -5.62 -8.25
CA ARG A 203 13.05 -6.43 -9.45
C ARG A 203 11.77 -6.68 -10.25
N LEU A 204 10.69 -7.11 -9.58
CA LEU A 204 9.37 -7.33 -10.20
C LEU A 204 8.85 -6.06 -10.86
N TRP A 205 8.87 -4.93 -10.13
CA TRP A 205 8.49 -3.63 -10.68
C TRP A 205 9.33 -3.24 -11.88
N ARG A 206 10.66 -3.36 -11.81
CA ARG A 206 11.56 -3.03 -12.93
C ARG A 206 11.18 -3.82 -14.18
N ASN A 207 10.94 -5.12 -14.05
CA ASN A 207 10.62 -6.00 -15.17
C ASN A 207 9.28 -5.61 -15.81
N VAL A 208 8.22 -5.45 -15.01
CA VAL A 208 6.90 -5.00 -15.49
C VAL A 208 6.99 -3.63 -16.13
N ARG A 209 7.68 -2.69 -15.48
CA ARG A 209 7.86 -1.33 -15.98
C ARG A 209 8.49 -1.32 -17.37
N ARG A 210 9.54 -2.12 -17.61
CA ARG A 210 10.16 -2.24 -18.93
C ARG A 210 9.17 -2.77 -19.97
N ARG A 211 8.42 -3.80 -19.63
CA ARG A 211 7.40 -4.40 -20.52
C ARG A 211 6.24 -3.44 -20.82
N MET A 212 5.88 -2.62 -19.86
CA MET A 212 4.76 -1.69 -19.97
C MET A 212 5.17 -0.29 -20.46
N ASP A 213 6.38 -0.08 -20.97
CA ASP A 213 6.86 1.24 -21.42
C ASP A 213 6.70 2.32 -20.33
N GLY A 214 7.19 2.00 -19.13
CA GLY A 214 7.17 2.92 -17.98
C GLY A 214 5.84 3.02 -17.24
N ARG A 215 4.77 2.38 -17.71
CA ARG A 215 3.41 2.45 -17.12
C ARG A 215 3.21 1.55 -15.89
N ALA A 216 4.18 1.60 -14.98
CA ALA A 216 4.12 0.93 -13.69
C ALA A 216 4.76 1.76 -12.58
N ALA A 217 4.20 1.66 -11.39
CA ALA A 217 4.73 2.27 -10.17
C ALA A 217 4.94 1.25 -9.08
N ILE A 218 5.76 1.61 -8.10
CA ILE A 218 5.99 0.82 -6.90
C ILE A 218 5.80 1.67 -5.65
N VAL A 219 5.17 1.10 -4.62
CA VAL A 219 5.02 1.67 -3.28
C VAL A 219 5.45 0.63 -2.25
N LEU A 220 6.56 0.88 -1.57
CA LEU A 220 7.12 -0.02 -0.55
C LEU A 220 7.14 0.64 0.82
N SER A 221 6.80 -0.13 1.85
CA SER A 221 7.15 0.17 3.24
C SER A 221 7.96 -1.01 3.79
N PRO A 222 9.30 -0.97 3.67
CA PRO A 222 10.14 -2.05 4.20
C PRO A 222 10.01 -2.11 5.72
N CYS A 223 10.12 -3.30 6.31
CA CYS A 223 10.05 -3.45 7.76
C CYS A 223 11.28 -4.13 8.37
N CYS A 224 11.89 -5.13 7.74
CA CYS A 224 13.03 -5.85 8.32
C CYS A 224 14.32 -5.56 7.56
N LEU A 225 15.43 -5.49 8.30
CA LEU A 225 16.76 -5.42 7.73
C LEU A 225 17.12 -6.77 7.08
N PRO A 226 17.94 -6.77 6.01
CA PRO A 226 18.45 -8.00 5.41
C PRO A 226 19.17 -8.87 6.47
N GLN A 227 18.95 -10.18 6.41
CA GLN A 227 19.66 -11.13 7.25
C GLN A 227 21.10 -11.33 6.72
N ARG A 228 22.07 -11.47 7.63
CA ARG A 228 23.45 -11.79 7.30
C ARG A 228 23.58 -13.26 6.89
N ARG A 229 23.23 -13.57 5.64
CA ARG A 229 23.37 -14.93 5.09
C ARG A 229 24.58 -15.08 4.18
N ARG A 230 24.83 -14.08 3.31
CA ARG A 230 25.98 -14.09 2.38
C ARG A 230 26.59 -12.70 2.27
N HIS A 231 27.92 -12.61 2.25
CA HIS A 231 28.66 -11.35 2.31
C HIS A 231 28.49 -10.46 1.08
N ASP A 232 28.19 -11.07 -0.07
CA ASP A 232 27.92 -10.43 -1.35
C ASP A 232 26.47 -9.94 -1.50
N ALA A 233 25.58 -10.31 -0.55
CA ALA A 233 24.18 -9.96 -0.63
C ALA A 233 23.96 -8.44 -0.47
N PHE A 234 23.06 -7.89 -1.29
CA PHE A 234 22.66 -6.49 -1.20
C PHE A 234 22.21 -6.13 0.22
N GLY A 235 22.82 -5.09 0.80
CA GLY A 235 22.51 -4.63 2.16
C GLY A 235 23.12 -5.47 3.28
N PHE A 236 23.96 -6.47 3.00
CA PHE A 236 24.60 -7.32 4.03
C PHE A 236 25.32 -6.51 5.13
N HIS A 237 26.00 -5.43 4.75
CA HIS A 237 26.76 -4.56 5.66
C HIS A 237 25.94 -3.40 6.25
N VAL A 238 24.62 -3.32 6.01
CA VAL A 238 23.84 -2.12 6.38
C VAL A 238 23.94 -1.78 7.87
N LYS A 239 24.02 -2.78 8.75
CA LYS A 239 24.18 -2.57 10.20
C LYS A 239 25.56 -2.04 10.58
N ASP A 240 26.62 -2.53 9.93
CA ASP A 240 28.00 -2.06 10.19
C ASP A 240 28.17 -0.64 9.67
N GLN A 241 27.66 -0.38 8.47
CA GLN A 241 27.71 0.93 7.83
C GLN A 241 26.91 1.96 8.63
N ALA A 242 25.71 1.62 9.08
CA ALA A 242 24.91 2.50 9.93
C ALA A 242 25.61 2.81 11.26
N ARG A 243 26.26 1.82 11.89
CA ARG A 243 27.08 2.03 13.09
C ARG A 243 28.26 2.96 12.84
N ALA A 244 29.01 2.72 11.77
CA ALA A 244 30.17 3.54 11.39
C ALA A 244 29.76 4.99 11.09
N LEU A 245 28.62 5.18 10.42
CA LEU A 245 28.06 6.48 10.08
C LEU A 245 27.25 7.13 11.22
N LYS A 246 27.02 6.43 12.34
CA LYS A 246 26.17 6.85 13.46
C LYS A 246 24.76 7.28 13.00
N VAL A 247 24.16 6.51 12.10
CA VAL A 247 22.78 6.72 11.61
C VAL A 247 21.89 5.54 11.98
N ASP A 248 20.58 5.76 11.94
CA ASP A 248 19.60 4.68 12.13
C ASP A 248 19.71 3.62 11.01
N ASN A 249 19.71 2.34 11.42
CA ASN A 249 19.87 1.21 10.50
C ASN A 249 18.71 1.13 9.50
N TYR A 250 17.48 1.39 9.95
CA TYR A 250 16.29 1.30 9.12
C TYR A 250 16.28 2.43 8.08
N ARG A 251 16.65 3.64 8.47
CA ARG A 251 16.82 4.77 7.57
C ARG A 251 17.89 4.52 6.52
N LEU A 252 19.05 3.98 6.90
CA LEU A 252 20.10 3.62 5.92
C LEU A 252 19.61 2.54 4.95
N TRP A 253 18.85 1.57 5.43
CA TRP A 253 18.24 0.55 4.58
C TRP A 253 17.26 1.14 3.56
N CYS A 254 16.40 2.06 3.97
CA CYS A 254 15.49 2.77 3.07
C CYS A 254 16.27 3.57 2.00
N ILE A 255 17.39 4.20 2.39
CA ILE A 255 18.28 4.89 1.45
C ILE A 255 18.83 3.91 0.41
N PHE A 256 19.34 2.74 0.82
CA PHE A 256 19.88 1.75 -0.12
C PHE A 256 18.82 1.28 -1.13
N LEU A 257 17.61 0.95 -0.66
CA LEU A 257 16.51 0.58 -1.54
C LEU A 257 16.11 1.72 -2.50
N SER A 258 16.11 2.97 -2.02
CA SER A 258 15.82 4.13 -2.87
C SER A 258 16.86 4.35 -3.96
N LEU A 259 18.13 4.06 -3.66
CA LEU A 259 19.24 4.13 -4.62
C LEU A 259 19.12 2.99 -5.65
N GLU A 260 18.70 1.79 -5.23
CA GLU A 260 18.46 0.68 -6.15
C GLU A 260 17.31 1.00 -7.13
N MET A 261 16.20 1.56 -6.64
CA MET A 261 15.12 2.03 -7.52
C MET A 261 15.63 3.08 -8.52
N ARG A 262 16.48 4.01 -8.07
CA ARG A 262 17.06 5.05 -8.93
C ARG A 262 18.00 4.46 -9.98
N ARG A 263 18.82 3.47 -9.59
CA ARG A 263 19.70 2.74 -10.50
C ARG A 263 18.87 2.10 -11.63
N CYS A 264 17.76 1.45 -11.31
CA CYS A 264 16.84 0.91 -12.31
C CYS A 264 16.29 1.98 -13.27
N LEU A 265 15.96 3.18 -12.78
CA LEU A 265 15.53 4.28 -13.66
C LEU A 265 16.63 4.74 -14.63
N MET A 266 17.89 4.74 -14.19
CA MET A 266 19.03 5.21 -14.98
C MET A 266 19.47 4.22 -16.08
N GLU A 267 19.38 2.92 -15.82
CA GLU A 267 19.74 1.88 -16.81
C GLU A 267 18.95 1.98 -18.12
N ASP A 268 17.72 2.49 -18.06
CA ASP A 268 16.80 2.48 -19.20
C ASP A 268 16.81 3.81 -19.97
N GLY A 269 17.82 4.67 -19.77
CA GLY A 269 17.89 6.00 -20.41
C GLY A 269 16.83 7.00 -19.93
N GLY A 270 15.82 6.55 -19.17
CA GLY A 270 14.72 7.35 -18.60
C GLY A 270 15.11 8.33 -17.49
N GLY A 271 16.41 8.59 -17.29
CA GLY A 271 16.93 9.64 -16.41
C GLY A 271 16.97 11.03 -17.05
N GLY A 272 16.68 11.14 -18.35
CA GLY A 272 16.70 12.40 -19.10
C GLY A 272 15.38 13.19 -19.00
N GLY A 273 15.36 14.25 -18.18
CA GLY A 273 14.46 15.41 -18.32
C GLY A 273 12.94 15.25 -18.05
N GLY A 274 12.42 14.03 -17.98
CA GLY A 274 11.02 13.72 -17.68
C GLY A 274 10.79 13.39 -16.21
N GLY A 275 9.66 13.78 -15.62
CA GLY A 275 9.37 13.79 -14.17
C GLY A 275 9.23 12.45 -13.43
N GLY A 276 9.89 11.38 -13.88
CA GLY A 276 10.01 10.13 -13.14
C GLY A 276 10.98 10.28 -11.97
N GLY A 277 10.69 9.63 -10.83
CA GLY A 277 11.49 9.85 -9.64
C GLY A 277 11.22 8.89 -8.50
N VAL A 278 12.26 8.69 -7.69
CA VAL A 278 12.18 8.00 -6.41
C VAL A 278 11.86 9.02 -5.33
N HIS A 279 10.80 8.76 -4.58
CA HIS A 279 10.37 9.54 -3.43
C HIS A 279 10.47 8.68 -2.17
N MET A 280 11.05 9.25 -1.12
CA MET A 280 11.11 8.64 0.19
C MET A 280 10.40 9.58 1.17
N VAL A 281 9.38 9.07 1.85
CA VAL A 281 8.55 9.85 2.77
C VAL A 281 8.43 9.09 4.08
N GLN A 282 8.70 9.78 5.18
CA GLN A 282 8.35 9.29 6.51
C GLN A 282 6.91 9.72 6.83
N ASP A 283 6.05 8.76 7.18
CA ASP A 283 4.65 9.02 7.49
C ASP A 283 4.46 9.27 8.99
N GLU A 284 4.20 10.52 9.36
CA GLU A 284 4.06 10.97 10.75
C GLU A 284 2.76 10.47 11.43
N PHE A 285 1.80 9.95 10.65
CA PHE A 285 0.52 9.48 11.17
C PHE A 285 0.51 7.98 11.47
N MET A 286 1.58 7.26 11.13
CA MET A 286 1.78 5.87 11.54
C MET A 286 2.40 5.80 12.92
N SER A 287 1.83 4.98 13.80
CA SER A 287 2.33 4.77 15.17
C SER A 287 3.65 3.97 15.25
N GLY A 288 4.05 3.28 14.18
CA GLY A 288 5.25 2.45 14.16
C GLY A 288 6.54 3.21 13.82
N VAL A 289 7.68 2.76 14.38
CA VAL A 289 9.02 3.29 14.03
C VAL A 289 9.46 3.00 12.59
N LYS A 290 8.81 2.03 11.93
CA LYS A 290 9.03 1.65 10.53
C LYS A 290 7.91 2.25 9.69
N ASN A 291 7.99 3.56 9.50
CA ASN A 291 6.97 4.38 8.85
C ASN A 291 7.47 5.06 7.57
N THR A 292 8.52 4.54 6.93
CA THR A 292 9.04 5.13 5.70
C THR A 292 8.46 4.42 4.48
N PHE A 293 7.85 5.19 3.59
CA PHE A 293 7.45 4.74 2.27
C PHE A 293 8.45 5.16 1.21
N LEU A 294 8.78 4.21 0.34
CA LEU A 294 9.52 4.41 -0.89
C LEU A 294 8.55 4.30 -2.05
N THR A 295 8.55 5.29 -2.94
CA THR A 295 7.67 5.33 -4.09
C THR A 295 8.46 5.65 -5.33
N CYS A 296 8.22 4.94 -6.42
CA CYS A 296 8.90 5.18 -7.68
C CYS A 296 7.95 5.00 -8.87
N CYS A 297 8.03 5.91 -9.84
CA CYS A 297 7.29 5.88 -11.11
C CYS A 297 8.11 6.54 -12.23
N CYS A 298 7.80 6.21 -13.49
CA CYS A 298 8.45 6.80 -14.66
C CYS A 298 7.88 8.16 -15.06
N ALA A 299 8.64 8.90 -15.86
CA ALA A 299 8.21 10.14 -16.49
C ALA A 299 7.09 9.93 -17.53
N GLU A 300 7.18 8.81 -18.25
CA GLU A 300 6.34 8.40 -19.38
C GLU A 300 5.21 7.46 -18.95
N CYS A 301 4.75 7.53 -17.69
CA CYS A 301 3.41 7.05 -17.40
C CYS A 301 2.47 7.72 -18.41
N PRO A 302 1.62 7.01 -19.16
CA PRO A 302 1.02 7.55 -20.37
C PRO A 302 -0.07 8.58 -19.99
N PRO A 303 -0.44 9.54 -20.84
CA PRO A 303 -1.82 10.00 -20.81
C PRO A 303 -2.71 8.77 -21.03
N LEU A 304 -3.78 8.63 -20.26
CA LEU A 304 -4.75 7.58 -20.54
C LEU A 304 -5.33 7.85 -21.95
N PRO A 305 -5.87 6.83 -22.66
CA PRO A 305 -6.27 7.03 -24.05
C PRO A 305 -7.23 8.21 -24.20
N ALA A 306 -6.83 9.17 -25.05
CA ALA A 306 -7.64 10.31 -25.41
C ALA A 306 -8.92 9.84 -26.10
N VAL A 307 -10.06 10.33 -25.63
CA VAL A 307 -11.31 10.28 -26.41
C VAL A 307 -11.15 11.28 -27.56
N CYS A 308 -11.38 10.81 -28.79
CA CYS A 308 -11.31 11.62 -30.00
C CYS A 308 -12.21 12.86 -29.90
N SER A 309 -11.64 14.05 -30.10
CA SER A 309 -12.26 15.08 -30.96
C SER A 309 -11.35 16.29 -31.14
N GLY A 310 -11.29 16.77 -32.38
CA GLY A 310 -11.31 18.20 -32.70
C GLY A 310 -9.98 18.96 -32.64
N GLU A 311 -9.54 19.40 -33.82
CA GLU A 311 -8.48 20.35 -34.08
C GLU A 311 -8.55 21.65 -33.25
N SER A 312 -7.39 22.21 -32.86
CA SER A 312 -7.01 23.59 -33.22
C SER A 312 -5.65 23.98 -32.64
N GLU A 313 -4.89 24.70 -33.45
CA GLU A 313 -3.57 25.26 -33.18
C GLU A 313 -3.62 26.45 -32.19
N SER A 314 -2.54 26.68 -31.43
CA SER A 314 -1.83 27.98 -31.44
C SER A 314 -0.62 28.01 -30.49
N LYS A 315 0.29 28.94 -30.80
CA LYS A 315 1.69 29.04 -30.40
C LYS A 315 1.94 29.92 -29.16
N THR A 316 3.04 29.62 -28.46
CA THR A 316 4.15 30.51 -28.01
C THR A 316 4.52 30.56 -26.52
N ASN A 317 5.83 30.33 -26.33
CA ASN A 317 6.83 30.98 -25.46
C ASN A 317 6.66 31.10 -23.93
N GLY A 318 7.76 30.76 -23.24
CA GLY A 318 8.22 31.52 -22.07
C GLY A 318 8.72 30.70 -20.89
N ASN A 319 10.03 30.50 -20.82
CA ASN A 319 10.79 29.93 -19.70
C ASN A 319 10.41 30.43 -18.30
N LYS A 320 10.42 29.53 -17.31
CA LYS A 320 11.22 29.61 -16.07
C LYS A 320 11.13 28.30 -15.28
N ALA A 321 12.26 27.60 -15.22
CA ALA A 321 12.45 26.37 -14.45
C ALA A 321 12.39 26.63 -12.94
N GLY A 322 11.73 25.74 -12.20
CA GLY A 322 11.56 25.83 -10.75
C GLY A 322 11.77 24.50 -10.03
N ILE A 323 13.04 24.27 -9.66
CA ILE A 323 13.57 23.55 -8.46
C ILE A 323 13.17 22.07 -8.28
N SER A 324 14.14 21.18 -8.55
CA SER A 324 14.18 19.80 -8.07
C SER A 324 14.76 19.74 -6.65
N ALA A 325 14.16 18.96 -5.77
CA ALA A 325 14.73 18.67 -4.45
C ALA A 325 15.82 17.60 -4.61
N SER A 326 17.08 18.01 -4.49
CA SER A 326 18.24 17.12 -4.50
C SER A 326 18.39 16.39 -3.16
N ILE A 327 18.96 15.18 -3.19
CA ILE A 327 19.29 14.34 -2.03
C ILE A 327 20.15 15.08 -0.98
N LEU A 328 20.82 16.17 -1.37
CA LEU A 328 21.62 17.02 -0.47
C LEU A 328 20.77 17.88 0.48
N GLN A 329 19.44 17.96 0.31
CA GLN A 329 18.58 18.56 1.34
C GLN A 329 18.28 17.60 2.51
N ALA A 330 18.60 16.30 2.38
CA ALA A 330 18.56 15.37 3.51
C ALA A 330 19.67 15.65 4.55
N SER A 331 20.73 16.37 4.17
CA SER A 331 21.82 16.82 5.06
C SER A 331 21.52 18.09 5.88
N ARG A 332 20.33 18.70 5.74
CA ARG A 332 19.92 19.86 6.54
C ARG A 332 18.98 19.55 7.70
N TRP A 333 18.86 18.28 8.08
CA TRP A 333 18.03 17.87 9.21
C TRP A 333 18.86 17.97 10.48
N LYS A 334 18.44 18.88 11.37
CA LYS A 334 19.12 19.27 12.62
C LYS A 334 19.70 18.04 13.33
N ILE A 335 21.02 18.02 13.45
CA ILE A 335 21.71 17.31 14.52
C ILE A 335 21.23 17.96 15.82
N SER A 336 20.17 17.43 16.43
CA SER A 336 19.86 17.71 17.83
C SER A 336 20.98 17.06 18.64
N ARG A 337 21.99 17.86 19.01
CA ARG A 337 22.86 17.51 20.13
C ARG A 337 22.03 17.60 21.40
N THR A 338 21.75 16.45 22.01
CA THR A 338 21.87 16.09 23.44
C THR A 338 21.04 14.85 23.68
#